data_AF-A0A372R679-F1
#
_entry.id   AF-A0A372R679-F1
#
_cell.length_a   1.000
_cell.length_b   1.000
_cell.length_c   1.000
_cell.angle_alpha   90.00
_cell.angle_beta   90.00
_cell.angle_gamma   90.00
#
_symmetry.space_group_name_H-M   'P 1'
#
loop_
_entity.id
_entity.type
_entity.pdbx_description
1 polymer ?
#
loop_
_entity_poly.entity_id
_entity_poly.type
_entity_poly.pdbx_seq_one_letter_code
_entity_poly.pdbx_strand_id
1 'polypeptide(L)'
;MDWFYKSSSLDIFFKQCNAKRLQRLEFSNCSFFSNKHLEVVVRHCGGTLKHLYFNSYHRMCRDDVKKVREIIPNLVIGNNEFNRAC
;
A
#
# COMPACT_ATOMS: atom_id res chain seq x y z
N MET A 1 -24.50 -3.54 -7.72
CA MET A 1 -23.42 -2.56 -7.92
C MET A 1 -22.14 -3.21 -7.44
N ASP A 2 -21.20 -3.47 -8.34
CA ASP A 2 -19.88 -3.97 -7.95
C ASP A 2 -19.06 -2.78 -7.44
N TRP A 3 -18.89 -2.70 -6.13
CA TRP A 3 -18.06 -1.68 -5.51
C TRP A 3 -16.59 -2.09 -5.67
N PHE A 4 -15.88 -1.38 -6.54
CA PHE A 4 -14.45 -1.58 -6.75
C PHE A 4 -13.65 -0.60 -5.89
N TYR A 5 -12.68 -1.13 -5.15
CA TYR A 5 -11.68 -0.32 -4.49
C TYR A 5 -10.71 0.25 -5.54
N LYS A 6 -10.89 1.54 -5.87
CA LYS A 6 -10.09 2.27 -6.87
C LYS A 6 -9.02 3.11 -6.17
N SER A 7 -7.88 3.30 -6.84
CA SER A 7 -6.79 4.13 -6.33
C SER A 7 -7.20 5.60 -6.15
N SER A 8 -8.13 6.10 -6.97
CA SER A 8 -8.70 7.45 -6.80
C SER A 8 -9.49 7.60 -5.49
N SER A 9 -10.21 6.56 -5.07
CA SER A 9 -10.93 6.58 -3.79
C SER A 9 -9.94 6.62 -2.62
N LEU A 10 -8.82 5.90 -2.71
CA LEU A 10 -7.74 5.97 -1.73
C LEU A 10 -7.07 7.36 -1.68
N ASP A 11 -6.84 7.98 -2.84
CA ASP A 11 -6.27 9.33 -2.93
C ASP A 11 -7.16 10.37 -2.25
N ILE A 12 -8.48 10.29 -2.47
CA ILE A 12 -9.46 11.16 -1.79
C ILE A 12 -9.41 10.94 -0.27
N PHE A 13 -9.43 9.68 0.17
CA PHE A 13 -9.38 9.34 1.59
C PHE A 13 -8.11 9.88 2.28
N PHE A 14 -6.93 9.69 1.68
CA PHE A 14 -5.68 10.19 2.26
C PHE A 14 -5.59 11.71 2.32
N LYS A 15 -6.18 12.42 1.35
CA LYS A 15 -6.31 13.88 1.40
C LYS A 15 -7.19 14.32 2.58
N GLN A 16 -8.33 13.67 2.77
CA GLN A 16 -9.28 14.02 3.84
C GLN A 16 -8.71 13.72 5.24
N CYS A 17 -7.98 12.62 5.40
CA CYS A 17 -7.41 12.22 6.68
C CYS A 17 -6.02 12.82 6.98
N ASN A 18 -5.48 13.67 6.09
CA ASN A 18 -4.11 14.20 6.18
C ASN A 18 -3.07 13.10 6.50
N ALA A 19 -3.04 12.06 5.66
CA ALA A 19 -2.27 10.82 5.88
C ALA A 19 -0.74 10.99 5.96
N LYS A 20 -0.21 12.22 5.86
CA LYS A 20 1.23 12.55 5.86
C LYS A 20 1.99 12.08 7.09
N ARG A 21 1.30 11.73 8.20
CA ARG A 21 1.92 11.27 9.45
C ARG A 21 1.80 9.76 9.67
N LEU A 22 1.20 9.02 8.74
CA LEU A 22 0.99 7.58 8.90
C LEU A 22 2.32 6.82 8.84
N GLN A 23 2.62 6.09 9.90
CA GLN A 23 3.82 5.24 9.98
C GLN A 23 3.53 3.78 9.59
N ARG A 24 2.25 3.37 9.64
CA ARG A 24 1.82 2.00 9.33
C ARG A 24 0.55 2.05 8.50
N LEU A 25 0.53 1.29 7.41
CA LEU A 25 -0.64 1.07 6.55
C LEU A 25 -0.80 -0.42 6.28
N GLU A 26 -2.05 -0.86 6.27
CA GLU A 26 -2.40 -2.25 6.09
C GLU A 26 -3.62 -2.37 5.17
N PHE A 27 -3.48 -3.16 4.11
CA PHE A 27 -4.51 -3.49 3.13
C PHE A 27 -4.76 -5.01 3.15
N SER A 28 -5.34 -5.47 4.26
CA SER A 28 -5.75 -6.87 4.45
C SER A 28 -6.96 -7.23 3.58
N ASN A 29 -6.93 -8.41 2.97
CA ASN A 29 -8.01 -8.93 2.09
C ASN A 29 -8.42 -7.97 0.95
N CYS A 30 -7.48 -7.15 0.48
CA CYS A 30 -7.73 -6.18 -0.59
C CYS A 30 -7.27 -6.73 -1.95
N SER A 31 -8.08 -7.61 -2.57
CA SER A 31 -7.75 -8.27 -3.84
C SER A 31 -7.54 -7.29 -5.02
N PHE A 32 -8.14 -6.10 -4.94
CA PHE A 32 -8.02 -5.05 -5.96
C PHE A 32 -6.80 -4.13 -5.77
N PHE A 33 -6.05 -4.27 -4.67
CA PHE A 33 -4.82 -3.52 -4.46
C PHE A 33 -3.83 -3.79 -5.60
N SER A 34 -3.20 -2.74 -6.11
CA SER A 34 -2.37 -2.78 -7.31
C SER A 34 -1.29 -1.71 -7.27
N ASN A 35 -0.40 -1.69 -8.26
CA ASN A 35 0.65 -0.67 -8.38
C ASN A 35 0.10 0.76 -8.33
N LYS A 36 -1.07 1.03 -8.93
CA LYS A 36 -1.74 2.35 -8.85
C LYS A 36 -2.10 2.77 -7.43
N HIS A 37 -2.43 1.82 -6.56
CA HIS A 37 -2.70 2.10 -5.14
C HIS A 37 -1.40 2.37 -4.39
N LEU A 38 -0.37 1.60 -4.70
CA LEU A 38 0.95 1.77 -4.13
C LEU A 38 1.55 3.15 -4.45
N GLU A 39 1.39 3.65 -5.67
CA GLU A 39 1.80 5.02 -6.05
C GLU A 39 1.11 6.09 -5.20
N VAL A 40 -0.17 5.91 -4.88
CA VAL A 40 -0.92 6.81 -4.00
C VAL A 40 -0.38 6.74 -2.56
N VAL A 41 -0.07 5.55 -2.06
CA VAL A 41 0.56 5.36 -0.74
C VAL A 41 1.89 6.10 -0.67
N VAL A 42 2.76 5.93 -1.66
CA VAL A 42 4.06 6.60 -1.71
C VAL A 42 3.89 8.12 -1.77
N ARG A 43 2.97 8.63 -2.59
CA ARG A 43 2.71 10.07 -2.73
C ARG A 43 2.30 10.74 -1.42
N HIS A 44 1.46 10.08 -0.63
CA HIS A 44 0.89 10.69 0.58
C HIS A 44 1.67 10.37 1.86
N CYS A 45 2.24 9.17 1.94
CA CYS A 45 2.84 8.65 3.17
C CYS A 45 4.34 8.41 3.04
N GLY A 46 4.95 8.58 1.85
CA GLY A 46 6.31 8.11 1.60
C GLY A 46 7.40 8.70 2.51
N GLY A 47 7.20 9.91 3.04
CA GLY A 47 8.15 10.51 3.98
C GLY A 47 8.08 9.97 5.42
N THR A 48 7.00 9.27 5.80
CA THR A 48 6.77 8.86 7.20
C THR A 48 6.43 7.38 7.36
N LEU A 49 6.05 6.70 6.27
CA LEU A 49 5.63 5.32 6.27
C LEU A 49 6.83 4.40 6.55
N LYS A 50 6.69 3.56 7.57
CA LYS A 50 7.69 2.56 7.98
C LYS A 50 7.24 1.14 7.70
N HIS A 51 5.93 0.90 7.73
CA HIS A 51 5.36 -0.43 7.51
C HIS A 51 4.20 -0.36 6.53
N LEU A 52 4.25 -1.22 5.52
CA LEU A 52 3.19 -1.40 4.56
C LEU A 52 2.88 -2.89 4.41
N TYR A 53 1.65 -3.27 4.72
CA TYR A 53 1.18 -4.65 4.59
C TYR A 53 0.08 -4.74 3.54
N PHE A 54 0.16 -5.72 2.63
CA PHE A 54 -0.89 -6.02 1.66
C PHE A 54 -0.76 -7.46 1.16
N ASN A 55 -1.90 -8.07 0.80
CA ASN A 55 -1.95 -9.50 0.42
C ASN A 55 -2.10 -9.74 -1.09
N SER A 56 -2.05 -8.70 -1.93
CA SER A 56 -2.36 -8.81 -3.36
C SER A 56 -1.14 -8.62 -4.27
N TYR A 57 -0.17 -9.55 -4.18
CA TYR A 57 0.98 -9.56 -5.10
C TYR A 57 0.59 -9.96 -6.53
N HIS A 58 -0.55 -10.61 -6.75
CA HIS A 58 -0.97 -11.05 -8.09
C HIS A 58 -1.15 -9.91 -9.10
N ARG A 59 -1.32 -8.67 -8.62
CA ARG A 59 -1.52 -7.47 -9.46
C ARG A 59 -0.32 -6.53 -9.48
N MET A 60 0.83 -6.96 -8.95
CA MET A 60 2.05 -6.17 -8.87
C MET A 60 3.26 -7.03 -9.24
N CYS A 61 4.19 -6.49 -10.01
CA CYS A 61 5.44 -7.19 -10.25
C CYS A 61 6.47 -6.86 -9.16
N ARG A 62 7.55 -7.65 -9.09
CA ARG A 62 8.65 -7.40 -8.14
C ARG A 62 9.29 -6.01 -8.34
N ASP A 63 9.28 -5.49 -9.57
CA ASP A 63 9.86 -4.18 -9.88
C ASP A 63 9.04 -3.03 -9.28
N ASP A 64 7.72 -3.17 -9.15
CA ASP A 64 6.88 -2.15 -8.50
C ASP A 64 7.29 -1.99 -7.02
N VAL A 65 7.50 -3.12 -6.33
CA VAL A 65 7.95 -3.15 -4.94
C VAL A 65 9.37 -2.59 -4.81
N LYS A 66 10.25 -2.92 -5.77
CA LYS A 66 11.63 -2.43 -5.80
C LYS A 66 11.67 -0.91 -5.92
N LYS A 67 10.91 -0.32 -6.85
CA LYS A 67 10.79 1.14 -7.02
C LYS A 67 10.35 1.84 -5.73
N VAL A 68 9.42 1.23 -5.00
CA VAL A 68 8.98 1.81 -3.72
C VAL A 68 10.06 1.77 -2.66
N ARG A 69 10.86 0.71 -2.61
CA ARG A 69 12.02 0.64 -1.70
C ARG A 69 13.11 1.64 -2.09
N GLU A 70 13.26 1.97 -3.37
CA GLU A 70 14.18 3.03 -3.80
C GLU A 70 13.71 4.42 -3.32
N ILE A 71 12.38 4.65 -3.29
CA ILE A 71 11.79 5.90 -2.80
C ILE A 71 11.74 5.95 -1.27
N ILE A 72 11.49 4.82 -0.61
CA ILE A 72 11.35 4.68 0.85
C ILE A 72 12.29 3.57 1.34
N PRO A 73 13.59 3.86 1.52
CA PRO A 73 14.63 2.85 1.76
C PRO A 73 14.39 1.94 2.97
N ASN A 74 13.78 2.49 4.02
CA ASN A 74 13.53 1.79 5.29
C ASN A 74 12.13 1.19 5.39
N LEU A 75 11.37 1.13 4.28
CA LEU A 75 10.02 0.60 4.29
C LEU A 75 10.02 -0.92 4.43
N VAL A 76 9.41 -1.41 5.52
CA VAL A 76 9.09 -2.81 5.69
C VAL A 76 7.81 -3.12 4.92
N ILE A 77 7.94 -3.91 3.86
CA ILE A 77 6.79 -4.43 3.09
C ILE A 77 6.58 -5.89 3.47
N GLY A 78 5.42 -6.21 4.03
CA GLY A 78 5.04 -7.56 4.42
C GLY A 78 3.75 -8.05 3.76
N ASN A 79 3.60 -9.37 3.66
CA ASN A 79 2.34 -10.02 3.34
C ASN A 79 1.70 -10.49 4.66
N ASN A 80 0.44 -10.13 4.94
CA ASN A 80 -0.24 -10.60 6.16
C ASN A 80 -0.56 -12.11 6.12
N GLU A 81 -0.38 -12.78 4.98
CA GLU A 81 -0.49 -14.25 4.90
C GLU A 81 0.70 -14.99 5.54
N PHE A 82 1.83 -14.32 5.83
CA PHE A 82 2.96 -14.96 6.52
C PHE A 82 2.79 -15.08 8.04
N ASN A 83 1.73 -14.50 8.63
CA ASN A 83 1.44 -14.61 10.07
C ASN A 83 0.20 -15.48 10.39
N ARG A 84 -0.35 -16.19 9.40
CA ARG A 84 -1.53 -17.07 9.60
C ARG A 84 -1.40 -18.49 9.04
N ALA A 85 -0.22 -18.90 8.61
CA ALA A 85 0.03 -20.30 8.24
C ALA A 85 1.37 -20.77 8.85
N CYS A 86 1.24 -21.48 9.97
CA CYS A 86 2.27 -22.20 10.76
C CYS A 86 3.30 -21.35 11.50
#